data_AF-A0A7S3CW52-F1
#
_entry.id   AF-A0A7S3CW52-F1
#
_cell.length_a   1.000
_cell.length_b   1.000
_cell.length_c   1.000
_cell.angle_alpha   90.00
_cell.angle_beta   90.00
_cell.angle_gamma   90.00
#
_symmetry.space_group_name_H-M   'P 1'
#
loop_
_entity.id
_entity.type
_entity.pdbx_description
1 polymer ?
#
loop_
_entity_poly.entity_id
_entity_poly.type
_entity_poly.pdbx_seq_one_letter_code
_entity_poly.pdbx_strand_id
1 'polypeptide(L)'
;MTIFTICIFYAPTVPLVSFAASIFVYLRHRVDGYNLLTYYRREIESSGNMIDHITNTALIVVIMYQISMVIYFLVHNRKPETIICMFIFLFSIFYAAISYEDVYDVAKIVEIMENIGEFDENAFLKWKNEYAHPLVIGGKMGVEGGHINMIHEVNNQNQ
;
A
#
# COMPACT_ATOMS: atom_id res chain seq x y z
N MET A 1 -1.74 -7.00 10.75
CA MET A 1 -0.76 -6.26 11.56
C MET A 1 -0.82 -6.57 13.04
N THR A 2 -1.99 -6.58 13.68
CA THR A 2 -2.13 -6.92 15.11
C THR A 2 -1.46 -8.23 15.52
N ILE A 3 -1.69 -9.31 14.77
CA ILE A 3 -1.06 -10.62 15.05
C ILE A 3 0.47 -10.54 14.97
N PHE A 4 0.99 -9.84 13.96
CA PHE A 4 2.43 -9.62 13.79
C PHE A 4 3.04 -8.86 14.98
N THR A 5 2.38 -7.79 15.44
CA THR A 5 2.80 -7.03 16.64
C THR A 5 2.82 -7.91 17.88
N ILE A 6 1.77 -8.72 18.12
CA ILE A 6 1.72 -9.64 19.27
C ILE A 6 2.89 -10.63 19.20
N CYS A 7 3.17 -11.18 18.02
CA CYS A 7 4.25 -12.15 17.86
C CYS A 7 5.61 -11.56 18.20
N ILE A 8 5.92 -10.35 17.72
CA ILE A 8 7.20 -9.68 17.98
C ILE A 8 7.37 -9.37 19.46
N PHE A 9 6.37 -8.78 20.10
CA PHE A 9 6.48 -8.35 21.50
C PHE A 9 6.52 -9.53 22.48
N TYR A 10 5.81 -10.62 22.19
CA TYR A 10 5.77 -11.80 23.07
C TYR A 10 6.78 -12.90 22.72
N ALA A 11 7.47 -12.82 21.57
CA ALA A 11 8.48 -13.81 21.19
C ALA A 11 9.58 -14.05 22.26
N PRO A 12 10.13 -13.01 22.93
CA PRO A 12 11.18 -13.21 23.94
C PRO A 12 10.68 -13.78 25.26
N THR A 13 9.42 -13.49 25.61
CA THR A 13 8.83 -13.86 26.91
C THR A 13 8.14 -15.22 26.85
N VAL A 14 7.50 -15.54 25.72
CA VAL A 14 6.78 -16.79 25.49
C VAL A 14 7.11 -17.34 24.10
N PRO A 15 8.17 -18.16 23.96
CA PRO A 15 8.61 -18.68 22.65
C PRO A 15 7.55 -19.54 21.95
N LEU A 16 6.59 -20.09 22.70
CA LEU A 16 5.46 -20.86 22.17
C LEU A 16 4.54 -20.01 21.28
N VAL A 17 4.49 -18.68 21.49
CA VAL A 17 3.71 -17.74 20.65
C VAL A 17 4.24 -17.75 19.22
N SER A 18 5.55 -17.73 19.02
CA SER A 18 6.17 -17.76 17.69
C SER A 18 5.86 -19.07 16.94
N PHE A 19 5.82 -20.19 17.65
CA PHE A 19 5.44 -21.47 17.07
C PHE A 19 3.97 -21.49 16.64
N ALA A 20 3.07 -21.03 17.51
CA ALA A 20 1.64 -20.92 17.19
C ALA A 20 1.40 -19.96 16.01
N ALA A 21 2.12 -18.84 15.96
CA ALA A 21 2.06 -17.88 14.87
C ALA A 21 2.50 -18.46 13.53
N SER A 22 3.57 -19.27 13.52
CA SER A 22 4.05 -19.95 12.31
C SER A 22 2.98 -20.89 11.73
N ILE A 23 2.36 -21.71 12.59
CA ILE A 23 1.26 -22.59 12.19
C ILE A 23 0.07 -21.78 11.66
N PHE A 24 -0.29 -20.71 12.37
CA PHE A 24 -1.38 -19.82 11.95
C PHE A 24 -1.13 -19.20 10.58
N VAL A 25 0.06 -18.64 10.34
CA VAL A 25 0.42 -18.02 9.05
C VAL A 25 0.43 -19.06 7.94
N TYR A 26 0.92 -20.27 8.20
CA TYR A 26 0.89 -21.36 7.22
C TYR A 26 -0.53 -21.75 6.80
N LEU A 27 -1.40 -22.02 7.78
CA LEU A 27 -2.79 -22.37 7.52
C LEU A 27 -3.52 -21.23 6.81
N ARG A 28 -3.29 -19.99 7.27
CA ARG A 28 -3.90 -18.81 6.67
C ARG A 28 -3.44 -18.60 5.24
N HIS A 29 -2.16 -18.77 4.93
CA HIS A 29 -1.66 -18.68 3.57
C HIS A 29 -2.33 -19.70 2.63
N ARG A 30 -2.55 -20.94 3.10
CA ARG A 30 -3.26 -21.97 2.32
C ARG A 30 -4.73 -21.62 2.10
N VAL A 31 -5.44 -21.19 3.13
CA VAL A 31 -6.87 -20.86 3.06
C VAL A 31 -7.11 -19.60 2.24
N ASP A 32 -6.36 -18.52 2.50
CA ASP A 32 -6.48 -17.26 1.77
C ASP A 32 -6.10 -17.46 0.29
N GLY A 33 -5.07 -18.28 0.00
CA GLY A 33 -4.72 -18.66 -1.36
C GLY A 33 -5.84 -19.42 -2.09
N TYR A 34 -6.49 -20.37 -1.42
CA TYR A 34 -7.63 -21.07 -1.99
C TYR A 34 -8.82 -20.13 -2.23
N ASN A 35 -9.13 -19.27 -1.27
CA ASN A 35 -10.25 -18.32 -1.36
C ASN A 35 -10.04 -17.28 -2.48
N LEU A 36 -8.80 -16.82 -2.66
CA LEU A 36 -8.44 -15.90 -3.76
C LEU A 36 -8.62 -16.54 -5.14
N LEU A 37 -8.43 -17.86 -5.26
CA LEU A 37 -8.58 -18.58 -6.52
C LEU A 37 -10.04 -18.98 -6.83
N THR A 38 -10.88 -19.11 -5.81
CA THR A 38 -12.22 -19.72 -5.96
C THR A 38 -13.38 -18.76 -5.70
N TYR A 39 -13.25 -17.84 -4.75
CA TYR A 39 -14.37 -17.04 -4.26
C TYR A 39 -14.18 -15.53 -4.46
N TYR A 40 -12.99 -15.00 -4.15
CA TYR A 40 -12.75 -13.57 -4.27
C TYR A 40 -12.43 -13.17 -5.71
N ARG A 41 -13.34 -12.40 -6.33
CA ARG A 41 -13.06 -11.70 -7.58
C ARG A 41 -12.29 -10.41 -7.26
N ARG A 42 -11.26 -10.11 -8.04
CA ARG A 42 -10.50 -8.86 -7.90
C ARG A 42 -11.40 -7.68 -8.29
N GLU A 43 -11.79 -6.85 -7.31
CA GLU A 43 -12.64 -5.67 -7.52
C GLU A 43 -11.83 -4.38 -7.70
N ILE A 44 -10.64 -4.31 -7.10
CA ILE A 44 -9.77 -3.14 -7.15
C ILE A 44 -8.37 -3.58 -7.58
N GLU A 45 -7.87 -2.99 -8.65
CA GLU A 45 -6.49 -3.19 -9.10
C GLU A 45 -5.58 -2.17 -8.42
N SER A 46 -5.07 -2.51 -7.23
CA SER A 46 -3.95 -1.77 -6.64
C SER A 46 -2.64 -2.24 -7.27
N SER A 47 -1.83 -1.30 -7.75
CA SER A 47 -0.51 -1.50 -8.38
C SER A 47 0.60 -1.88 -7.39
N GLY A 48 0.26 -2.53 -6.27
CA GLY A 48 1.23 -2.95 -5.26
C GLY A 48 1.59 -1.90 -4.21
N ASN A 49 1.10 -0.65 -4.32
CA ASN A 49 1.37 0.43 -3.34
C ASN A 49 1.00 0.05 -1.88
N MET A 50 0.07 -0.90 -1.70
CA MET A 50 -0.27 -1.40 -0.36
C MET A 50 0.90 -2.13 0.32
N ILE A 51 1.78 -2.76 -0.46
CA ILE A 51 2.94 -3.50 0.05
C ILE A 51 3.89 -2.53 0.74
N ASP A 52 4.15 -1.36 0.15
CA ASP A 52 5.06 -0.34 0.71
C ASP A 52 4.55 0.23 2.03
N HIS A 53 3.25 0.48 2.12
CA HIS A 53 2.64 0.90 3.39
C HIS A 53 2.75 -0.20 4.47
N ILE A 54 2.56 -1.47 4.08
CA ILE A 54 2.65 -2.62 4.99
C ILE A 54 4.07 -2.82 5.49
N THR A 55 5.08 -2.76 4.60
CA THR A 55 6.50 -2.95 4.96
C THR A 55 6.98 -1.82 5.86
N ASN A 56 6.64 -0.57 5.54
CA ASN A 56 6.98 0.58 6.37
C ASN A 56 6.34 0.49 7.77
N THR A 57 5.07 0.07 7.84
CA THR A 57 4.38 -0.14 9.12
C THR A 57 5.05 -1.26 9.93
N ALA A 58 5.46 -2.35 9.27
CA ALA A 58 6.16 -3.46 9.93
C ALA A 58 7.52 -3.02 10.50
N LEU A 59 8.28 -2.21 9.77
CA LEU A 59 9.55 -1.64 10.24
C LEU A 59 9.37 -0.77 11.48
N ILE A 60 8.36 0.09 11.50
CA ILE A 60 8.03 0.93 12.67
C ILE A 60 7.74 0.06 13.90
N VAL A 61 6.97 -1.03 13.73
CA VAL A 61 6.67 -1.97 14.84
C VAL A 61 7.94 -2.62 15.38
N VAL A 62 8.89 -3.01 14.52
CA VAL A 62 10.18 -3.59 14.93
C VAL A 62 11.02 -2.58 15.71
N ILE A 63 11.09 -1.32 15.24
CA ILE A 63 11.81 -0.24 15.92
C ILE A 63 11.20 0.03 17.30
N MET A 64 9.87 0.11 17.40
CA MET A 64 9.16 0.26 18.67
C MET A 64 9.45 -0.87 19.66
N TYR A 65 9.53 -2.10 19.17
CA TYR A 65 9.92 -3.26 19.97
C TYR A 65 11.37 -3.18 20.46
N GLN A 66 12.31 -2.75 19.60
CA GLN A 66 13.71 -2.59 19.98
C GLN A 66 13.88 -1.53 21.07
N ILE A 67 13.20 -0.39 20.98
CA ILE A 67 13.18 0.63 22.04
C ILE A 67 12.70 0.01 23.36
N SER A 68 11.63 -0.76 23.31
CA SER A 68 11.06 -1.44 24.49
C SER A 68 12.06 -2.41 25.12
N MET A 69 12.81 -3.18 24.31
CA MET A 69 13.82 -4.12 24.80
C MET A 69 15.06 -3.44 25.36
N VAL A 70 15.50 -2.32 24.78
CA VAL A 70 16.60 -1.51 25.33
C VAL A 70 16.22 -1.00 26.73
N ILE A 71 15.00 -0.45 26.89
CA ILE A 71 14.51 0.01 28.19
C ILE A 71 14.44 -1.14 29.19
N TYR A 72 13.94 -2.31 28.77
CA TYR A 72 13.88 -3.50 29.62
C TYR A 72 15.28 -3.91 30.15
N PHE A 73 16.29 -3.99 29.29
CA PHE A 73 17.64 -4.37 29.72
C PHE A 73 18.35 -3.29 30.55
N LEU A 74 18.05 -2.02 30.28
CA LEU A 74 18.53 -0.90 31.07
C LEU A 74 18.03 -0.97 32.51
N VAL A 75 16.72 -1.24 32.71
CA VAL A 75 16.10 -1.40 34.04
C VAL A 75 16.68 -2.60 34.78
N HIS A 76 16.99 -3.70 34.08
CA HIS A 76 17.59 -4.90 34.69
C HIS A 76 19.12 -4.83 34.84
N ASN A 77 19.73 -3.68 34.54
CA ASN A 77 21.17 -3.43 34.67
C ASN A 77 22.06 -4.43 33.90
N ARG A 78 21.54 -4.97 32.79
CA ARG A 78 22.19 -5.93 31.90
C ARG A 78 22.98 -5.21 30.81
N LYS A 79 24.16 -4.72 31.20
CA LYS A 79 25.01 -3.84 30.37
C LYS A 79 25.44 -4.45 29.03
N PRO A 80 25.96 -5.69 28.95
CA PRO A 80 26.42 -6.22 27.66
C PRO A 80 25.25 -6.44 26.67
N GLU A 81 24.10 -6.91 27.15
CA GLU A 81 22.90 -7.09 26.33
C GLU A 81 22.33 -5.75 25.84
N THR A 82 22.38 -4.71 26.68
CA THR A 82 21.95 -3.36 26.31
C THR A 82 22.82 -2.79 25.17
N ILE A 83 24.14 -2.97 25.23
CA ILE A 83 25.06 -2.49 24.19
C ILE A 83 24.77 -3.20 22.86
N ILE A 84 24.58 -4.52 22.87
CA ILE A 84 24.24 -5.29 21.67
C ILE A 84 22.90 -4.82 21.10
N CYS A 85 21.88 -4.63 21.94
CA CYS A 85 20.56 -4.18 21.51
C CYS A 85 20.61 -2.77 20.89
N MET A 86 21.45 -1.88 21.42
CA MET A 86 21.69 -0.55 20.83
C MET A 86 22.33 -0.61 19.45
N PHE A 87 23.29 -1.51 19.21
CA PHE A 87 23.83 -1.71 17.87
C PHE A 87 22.76 -2.20 16.89
N ILE A 88 21.94 -3.17 17.29
CA ILE A 88 20.84 -3.68 16.45
C ILE A 88 19.83 -2.57 16.11
N PHE A 89 19.52 -1.71 17.08
CA PHE A 89 18.66 -0.55 16.88
C PHE A 89 19.23 0.45 15.87
N LEU A 90 20.52 0.77 15.97
CA LEU A 90 21.19 1.66 15.00
C LEU A 90 21.16 1.08 13.58
N PHE A 91 21.45 -0.21 13.42
CA PHE A 91 21.34 -0.89 12.13
C PHE A 91 19.91 -0.84 11.57
N SER A 92 18.91 -0.95 12.44
CA SER A 92 17.50 -0.93 12.02
C SER A 92 17.06 0.45 11.57
N ILE A 93 17.52 1.52 12.23
CA ILE A 93 17.30 2.89 11.76
C ILE A 93 18.03 3.14 10.43
N PHE A 94 19.27 2.70 10.31
CA PHE A 94 20.04 2.86 9.08
C PHE A 94 19.36 2.15 7.89
N TYR A 95 18.89 0.92 8.11
CA TYR A 95 18.10 0.18 7.13
C TYR A 95 16.81 0.91 6.76
N ALA A 96 16.08 1.42 7.76
CA ALA A 96 14.84 2.17 7.53
C ALA A 96 15.08 3.46 6.73
N ALA A 97 16.20 4.16 6.97
CA ALA A 97 16.57 5.36 6.23
C ALA A 97 16.83 5.05 4.74
N ILE A 98 17.58 3.99 4.44
CA ILE A 98 17.86 3.57 3.06
C ILE A 98 16.56 3.15 2.35
N SER A 99 15.77 2.26 2.96
CA SER A 99 14.53 1.78 2.33
C SER A 99 13.49 2.89 2.13
N TYR A 100 13.49 3.94 2.96
CA TYR A 100 12.59 5.07 2.77
C TYR A 100 12.92 5.90 1.53
N GLU A 101 14.21 6.08 1.22
CA GLU A 101 14.64 6.81 0.02
C GLU A 101 14.23 6.05 -1.26
N ASP A 102 14.48 4.74 -1.32
CA ASP A 102 14.14 3.91 -2.49
C ASP A 102 12.62 3.88 -2.78
N VAL A 103 11.78 3.78 -1.74
CA VAL A 103 10.31 3.75 -1.90
C VAL A 103 9.77 5.10 -2.37
N TYR A 104 10.32 6.21 -1.86
CA TYR A 104 9.89 7.54 -2.24
C TYR A 104 10.24 7.87 -3.70
N ASP A 105 11.40 7.41 -4.18
CA ASP A 105 11.84 7.67 -5.55
C ASP A 105 11.00 6.91 -6.59
N VAL A 106 10.62 5.65 -6.30
CA VAL A 106 9.71 4.87 -7.17
C VAL A 106 8.32 5.52 -7.24
N ALA A 107 7.75 5.94 -6.11
CA ALA A 107 6.45 6.60 -6.09
C ALA A 107 6.45 7.91 -6.90
N LYS A 108 7.54 8.68 -6.79
CA LYS A 108 7.73 9.94 -7.51
C LYS A 108 7.90 9.73 -9.02
N ILE A 109 8.60 8.69 -9.44
CA ILE A 109 8.77 8.35 -10.87
C ILE A 109 7.41 8.00 -11.52
N VAL A 110 6.55 7.25 -10.81
CA VAL A 110 5.21 6.90 -11.31
C VAL A 110 4.34 8.15 -11.52
N GLU A 111 4.35 9.08 -10.56
CA GLU A 111 3.57 10.33 -10.64
C GLU A 111 4.06 11.28 -11.75
N ILE A 112 5.37 11.30 -11.99
CA ILE A 112 5.97 12.09 -13.08
C ILE A 112 5.61 11.49 -14.45
N MET A 113 5.63 10.16 -14.58
CA MET A 113 5.33 9.47 -15.84
C MET A 113 3.86 9.64 -16.25
N GLU A 114 2.95 9.77 -15.29
CA GLU A 114 1.53 10.05 -15.53
C GLU A 114 1.27 11.50 -16.00
N ASN A 115 2.13 12.46 -15.63
CA ASN A 115 1.98 13.89 -15.95
C ASN A 115 2.66 14.35 -17.26
N ILE A 116 3.47 13.52 -17.93
CA ILE A 116 4.25 13.91 -19.14
C ILE A 116 3.47 13.66 -20.46
N GLY A 117 2.18 13.33 -20.40
CA GLY A 117 1.34 13.24 -21.59
C GLY A 117 0.86 14.61 -22.10
N GLU A 118 0.87 14.85 -23.41
CA GLU A 118 0.01 15.87 -24.01
C GLU A 118 -1.45 15.61 -23.59
N PHE A 119 -2.21 16.67 -23.31
CA PHE A 119 -3.59 16.54 -22.85
C PHE A 119 -4.44 15.86 -23.93
N ASP A 120 -4.79 14.59 -23.70
CA ASP A 120 -5.68 13.82 -24.57
C ASP A 120 -7.14 14.04 -24.17
N GLU A 121 -7.88 14.79 -24.99
CA GLU A 121 -9.31 15.05 -24.80
C GLU A 121 -10.13 13.75 -24.72
N ASN A 122 -9.72 12.68 -25.41
CA ASN A 122 -10.42 11.40 -25.38
C ASN A 122 -10.23 10.68 -24.04
N ALA A 123 -9.01 10.71 -23.48
CA ALA A 123 -8.74 10.20 -22.15
C ALA A 123 -9.49 10.97 -21.06
N PHE A 124 -9.59 12.30 -21.20
CA PHE A 124 -10.35 13.14 -20.27
C PHE A 124 -11.86 12.83 -20.28
N LEU A 125 -12.46 12.66 -21.45
CA LEU A 125 -13.88 12.28 -21.58
C LEU A 125 -14.15 10.88 -21.00
N LYS A 126 -13.23 9.93 -21.23
CA LYS A 126 -13.31 8.59 -20.64
C LYS A 126 -13.25 8.65 -19.11
N TRP A 127 -12.28 9.39 -18.55
CA TRP A 127 -12.12 9.60 -17.11
C TRP A 127 -13.39 10.23 -16.49
N LYS A 128 -13.91 11.30 -17.09
CA LYS A 128 -15.13 11.98 -16.62
C LYS A 128 -16.33 11.02 -16.53
N ASN A 129 -16.45 10.11 -17.50
CA ASN A 129 -17.53 9.12 -17.53
C ASN A 129 -17.32 7.98 -16.53
N GLU A 130 -16.08 7.59 -16.25
CA GLU A 130 -15.73 6.50 -15.34
C GLU A 130 -15.94 6.90 -13.87
N TYR A 131 -15.70 8.16 -13.52
CA TYR A 131 -15.94 8.71 -12.17
C TYR A 131 -17.30 9.38 -12.00
N ALA A 132 -18.18 9.31 -13.01
CA ALA A 132 -19.56 9.75 -12.86
C ALA A 132 -20.27 8.88 -11.82
N HIS A 133 -20.98 9.52 -10.88
CA HIS A 133 -21.66 8.82 -9.79
C HIS A 133 -22.56 7.71 -10.35
N PRO A 134 -22.57 6.48 -9.79
CA PRO A 134 -23.26 5.32 -10.37
C PRO A 134 -24.79 5.46 -10.50
N LEU A 135 -25.38 6.53 -9.97
CA LEU A 135 -26.80 6.90 -10.12
C LEU A 135 -27.07 7.88 -11.27
N VAL A 136 -26.03 8.43 -11.90
CA VAL A 136 -26.13 9.25 -13.10
C VAL A 136 -26.24 8.30 -14.30
N ILE A 137 -27.39 7.64 -14.42
CA ILE A 137 -27.75 6.86 -15.61
C ILE A 137 -28.00 7.87 -16.73
N GLY A 138 -26.98 8.13 -17.57
CA GLY A 138 -27.15 9.09 -18.65
C GLY A 138 -25.94 9.40 -19.52
N GLY A 139 -24.92 8.54 -19.57
CA GLY A 139 -23.73 8.75 -20.40
C GLY A 139 -23.37 7.56 -21.28
N LYS A 140 -24.33 6.76 -21.74
CA LYS A 140 -24.03 5.78 -22.81
C LYS A 140 -23.66 6.58 -24.05
N MET A 141 -22.43 6.35 -24.49
CA MET A 141 -21.63 6.87 -25.61
C MET A 141 -22.30 6.76 -27.00
N GLY A 142 -23.59 7.10 -27.12
CA GLY A 142 -24.36 6.97 -28.35
C GLY A 142 -25.19 8.21 -28.72
N VAL A 143 -25.26 9.24 -27.87
CA VAL A 143 -26.15 10.41 -28.13
C VAL A 143 -25.41 11.76 -28.13
N GLU A 144 -24.27 11.91 -27.44
CA GLU A 144 -23.59 13.23 -27.37
C GLU A 144 -22.71 13.55 -28.59
N GLY A 145 -22.17 12.54 -29.28
CA GLY A 145 -21.42 12.76 -30.53
C GLY A 145 -22.28 13.28 -31.68
N GLY A 146 -23.60 13.10 -31.63
CA GLY A 146 -24.54 13.65 -32.61
C GLY A 146 -24.85 15.13 -32.39
N HIS A 147 -24.77 15.61 -31.14
CA HIS A 147 -25.09 17.00 -30.82
C HIS A 147 -23.97 17.99 -31.16
N ILE A 148 -22.71 17.56 -31.11
CA ILE A 148 -21.56 18.42 -31.42
C ILE A 148 -21.48 18.68 -32.95
N ASN A 149 -21.75 17.67 -33.78
CA ASN A 149 -21.79 17.85 -35.24
C ASN A 149 -22.95 18.73 -35.71
N MET A 150 -24.11 18.68 -35.03
CA MET A 150 -25.26 19.51 -35.37
C MET A 150 -25.03 21.00 -35.07
N ILE A 151 -24.26 21.33 -34.03
CA ILE A 151 -23.91 22.72 -33.70
C ILE A 151 -22.91 23.28 -34.71
N HIS A 152 -21.98 22.46 -35.20
CA HIS A 152 -21.03 22.88 -36.24
C HIS A 152 -21.68 23.07 -37.62
N GLU A 153 -22.71 22.29 -37.98
CA GLU A 153 -23.46 22.46 -39.23
C GLU A 153 -24.39 23.70 -39.20
N VAL A 154 -25.05 23.98 -38.08
CA VAL A 154 -25.93 25.16 -37.95
C VAL A 154 -25.14 26.47 -37.97
N ASN A 155 -23.90 26.47 -37.50
CA ASN A 155 -23.05 27.68 -37.53
C ASN A 155 -22.46 27.97 -38.92
N ASN A 156 -22.34 26.94 -39.79
CA ASN A 156 -21.89 27.10 -41.17
C ASN A 156 -23.02 27.44 -42.17
N GLN A 157 -24.29 27.33 -41.76
CA GLN A 157 -25.43 27.79 -42.56
C GLN A 157 -25.85 29.24 -42.27
N ASN A 158 -25.28 29.85 -41.23
CA ASN A 158 -25.57 31.23 -40.81
C ASN A 158 -24.43 32.23 -41.12
N GLN A 159 -23.49 31.86 -41.99
CA GLN A 159 -22.56 32.76 -42.69
C GLN A 159 -22.91 32.82 -44.17
#